data_AF-A0A2D0L7E4-F1
#
_entry.id   AF-A0A2D0L7E4-F1
#
_cell.length_a   1.000
_cell.length_b   1.000
_cell.length_c   1.000
_cell.angle_alpha   90.00
_cell.angle_beta   90.00
_cell.angle_gamma   90.00
#
_symmetry.space_group_name_H-M   'P 1'
#
loop_
_entity.id
_entity.type
_entity.pdbx_description
1 polymer ?
#
loop_
_entity_poly.entity_id
_entity_poly.type
_entity_poly.pdbx_seq_one_letter_code
_entity_poly.pdbx_strand_id
1 'polypeptide(L)' 'MIMELNVKISLVDIDKNNYREVMSLEVESGQEQFVAPNSESIAESKFNQYCRPRAICLGEEIIGFAMYV' A
#
# COMPACT_ATOMS: atom_id res chain seq x y z
N MET A 1 0.58 -27.53 -19.05
CA MET A 1 0.97 -26.23 -19.64
C MET A 1 0.81 -25.21 -18.55
N ILE A 2 1.88 -24.84 -17.86
CA ILE A 2 1.84 -23.78 -16.86
C ILE A 2 1.88 -22.47 -17.66
N MET A 3 0.81 -21.68 -17.59
CA MET A 3 0.83 -20.34 -18.15
C MET A 3 1.71 -19.48 -17.24
N GLU A 4 2.86 -19.04 -17.74
CA GLU A 4 3.60 -17.95 -17.11
C GLU A 4 2.74 -16.69 -17.25
N LEU A 5 1.96 -16.39 -16.22
CA LEU A 5 1.34 -15.08 -16.08
C LEU A 5 2.47 -14.08 -15.88
N ASN A 6 2.67 -13.19 -16.85
CA ASN A 6 3.62 -12.08 -16.72
C ASN A 6 3.01 -11.03 -15.78
N VAL A 7 2.97 -11.33 -14.48
CA VAL A 7 2.28 -10.47 -13.52
C VAL A 7 3.18 -9.30 -13.15
N LYS A 8 2.71 -8.09 -13.46
CA LYS A 8 3.46 -6.85 -13.28
C LYS A 8 3.21 -6.28 -11.88
N ILE A 9 4.29 -5.99 -11.17
CA ILE A 9 4.27 -5.16 -9.97
C ILE A 9 4.27 -3.69 -10.37
N SER A 10 3.43 -2.89 -9.70
CA SER A 10 3.39 -1.44 -9.88
C SER A 10 3.16 -0.71 -8.57
N LEU A 11 3.59 0.56 -8.54
CA LEU A 11 3.29 1.50 -7.46
C LEU A 11 2.31 2.53 -8.00
N VAL A 12 1.14 2.64 -7.38
CA VAL A 12 0.10 3.61 -7.78
C VAL A 12 -0.18 4.61 -6.66
N ASP A 13 -0.66 5.79 -7.04
CA ASP A 13 -1.05 6.82 -6.09
C ASP A 13 -2.22 6.34 -5.21
N ILE A 14 -2.25 6.81 -3.95
CA ILE A 14 -3.41 6.62 -3.07
C ILE A 14 -4.40 7.76 -3.29
N ASP A 15 -5.63 7.39 -3.62
CA ASP A 15 -6.73 8.31 -3.92
C ASP A 15 -8.05 7.86 -3.25
N LYS A 16 -9.14 8.57 -3.57
CA LYS A 16 -10.49 8.29 -3.01
C LYS A 16 -11.05 6.91 -3.37
N ASN A 17 -10.51 6.25 -4.39
CA ASN A 17 -11.00 4.98 -4.91
C ASN A 17 -10.32 3.79 -4.22
N ASN A 18 -9.04 3.91 -3.82
CA ASN A 18 -8.26 2.79 -3.28
C ASN A 18 -7.85 2.91 -1.80
N TYR A 19 -7.98 4.09 -1.18
CA TYR A 19 -7.45 4.28 0.18
C TYR A 19 -8.04 3.32 1.23
N ARG A 20 -9.31 2.93 1.09
CA ARG A 20 -9.96 2.03 2.05
C ARG A 20 -9.36 0.63 2.00
N GLU A 21 -9.11 0.11 0.81
CA GLU A 21 -8.50 -1.20 0.61
C GLU A 21 -7.07 -1.22 1.17
N VAL A 22 -6.29 -0.17 0.92
CA VAL A 22 -4.95 -0.02 1.51
C VAL A 22 -4.99 0.05 3.04
N MET A 23 -5.96 0.77 3.62
CA MET A 23 -6.15 0.84 5.08
C MET A 23 -6.58 -0.49 5.70
N SER A 24 -7.17 -1.39 4.91
CA SER A 24 -7.62 -2.71 5.35
C SER A 24 -6.54 -3.79 5.21
N LEU A 25 -5.36 -3.46 4.67
CA LEU A 25 -4.23 -4.38 4.67
C LEU A 25 -3.72 -4.58 6.10
N GLU A 26 -3.56 -5.83 6.48
CA GLU A 26 -3.02 -6.23 7.78
C GLU A 26 -1.66 -6.89 7.59
N VAL A 27 -0.75 -6.62 8.52
CA VAL A 27 0.52 -7.35 8.61
C VAL A 27 0.29 -8.69 9.33
N GLU A 28 1.24 -9.60 9.23
CA GLU A 28 1.16 -10.84 10.00
C GLU A 28 1.17 -10.56 11.51
N SER A 29 0.51 -11.44 12.27
CA SER A 29 0.43 -11.30 13.72
C SER A 29 1.81 -11.23 14.36
N GLY A 30 2.00 -10.26 15.24
CA GLY A 30 3.26 -9.94 15.91
C GLY A 30 4.06 -8.83 15.22
N GLN A 31 3.73 -8.46 13.97
CA GLN A 31 4.40 -7.37 13.25
C GLN A 31 3.79 -5.99 13.53
N GLU A 32 2.58 -5.92 14.07
CA GLU A 32 1.80 -4.67 14.24
C GLU A 32 2.52 -3.66 15.14
N GLN A 33 3.43 -4.12 16.01
CA GLN A 33 4.22 -3.27 16.90
C GLN A 33 5.44 -2.60 16.23
N PHE A 34 5.83 -3.06 15.03
CA PHE A 34 7.02 -2.57 14.34
C PHE A 34 6.70 -1.55 13.24
N VAL A 35 5.43 -1.42 12.86
CA VAL A 35 4.97 -0.53 11.80
C VAL A 35 3.73 0.23 12.24
N ALA A 36 3.59 1.47 11.78
CA ALA A 36 2.36 2.22 11.99
C ALA A 36 1.21 1.64 11.13
N PRO A 37 -0.06 1.76 11.56
CA PRO A 37 -1.19 1.45 10.71
C PRO A 37 -1.17 2.28 9.41
N ASN A 38 -1.52 1.66 8.29
CA ASN A 38 -1.57 2.33 6.98
C ASN A 38 -2.46 3.59 7.01
N SER A 39 -3.54 3.58 7.80
CA SER A 39 -4.44 4.72 7.98
C SER A 39 -3.74 5.94 8.58
N GLU A 40 -2.85 5.73 9.55
CA GLU A 40 -2.06 6.79 10.18
C GLU A 40 -1.01 7.34 9.20
N SER A 41 -0.29 6.48 8.49
CA SER A 41 0.68 6.90 7.48
C SER A 41 0.03 7.69 6.33
N ILE A 42 -1.17 7.29 5.89
CA ILE A 42 -1.93 8.05 4.87
C ILE A 42 -2.34 9.42 5.42
N ALA A 43 -2.80 9.49 6.67
CA ALA A 43 -3.17 10.76 7.30
C ALA A 43 -1.96 11.69 7.42
N GLU A 44 -0.81 11.19 7.90
CA GLU A 44 0.45 11.93 8.02
C GLU A 44 0.86 12.54 6.67
N SER A 45 0.72 11.78 5.57
CA SER A 45 1.08 12.27 4.23
C SER A 45 0.30 13.50 3.77
N LYS A 46 -0.85 13.81 4.38
CA LYS A 46 -1.63 15.02 4.07
C LYS A 46 -1.10 16.27 4.77
N PHE A 47 -0.25 16.10 5.79
CA PHE A 47 0.38 17.19 6.53
C PHE A 47 1.87 17.32 6.23
N ASN A 48 2.54 16.25 5.79
CA ASN A 48 3.93 16.27 5.35
C ASN A 48 4.03 16.14 3.82
N GLN A 49 4.36 17.26 3.15
CA GLN A 49 4.45 17.32 1.68
C GLN A 49 5.56 16.48 1.05
N TYR A 50 6.49 15.93 1.84
CA TYR A 50 7.55 15.06 1.34
C TYR A 50 7.12 13.59 1.31
N CYS A 51 6.17 13.19 2.15
CA CYS A 51 5.67 11.82 2.14
C CYS A 51 5.00 11.45 0.80
N ARG A 52 5.33 10.26 0.29
CA ARG A 52 4.83 9.69 -0.97
C ARG A 52 4.25 8.30 -0.67
N PRO A 53 2.98 8.22 -0.23
CA PRO A 53 2.33 6.93 -0.06
C PRO A 53 2.01 6.30 -1.43
N ARG A 54 2.15 4.98 -1.51
CA ARG A 54 1.89 4.16 -2.69
C ARG A 54 1.20 2.87 -2.30
N ALA A 55 0.18 2.50 -3.07
CA ALA A 55 -0.30 1.12 -3.07
C ALA A 55 0.64 0.28 -3.95
N ILE A 56 1.00 -0.91 -3.48
CA ILE A 56 1.74 -1.91 -4.25
C ILE A 56 0.71 -2.82 -4.90
N CYS A 57 0.70 -2.86 -6.23
CA CYS A 57 -0.29 -3.63 -6.99
C CYS A 57 0.37 -4.78 -7.76
N LEU A 58 -0.31 -5.93 -7.77
CA LEU A 58 -0.04 -7.08 -8.61
C LEU A 58 -1.12 -7.14 -9.70
N GLY A 59 -0.84 -6.58 -10.88
CA GLY A 59 -1.90 -6.30 -11.85
C GLY A 59 -2.90 -5.28 -11.29
N GLU A 60 -4.15 -5.68 -11.09
CA GLU A 60 -5.22 -4.84 -10.51
C GLU A 60 -5.41 -5.04 -9.01
N GLU A 61 -4.78 -6.07 -8.42
CA GLU A 61 -4.92 -6.39 -6.99
C GLU A 61 -3.97 -5.55 -6.15
N ILE A 62 -4.47 -4.94 -5.07
CA ILE A 62 -3.64 -4.25 -4.08
C ILE A 62 -3.10 -5.29 -3.10
N ILE A 63 -1.77 -5.45 -3.10
CA ILE A 63 -1.08 -6.46 -2.28
C ILE A 63 -0.17 -5.85 -1.20
N GLY A 64 -0.09 -4.53 -1.12
CA GLY A 64 0.80 -3.89 -0.17
C GLY A 64 0.74 -2.37 -0.15
N PHE A 65 1.55 -1.80 0.75
CA PHE A 65 1.69 -0.38 0.98
C PHE A 65 3.17 -0.03 1.13
N ALA A 66 3.57 1.12 0.55
CA ALA A 66 4.87 1.71 0.79
C ALA A 66 4.72 3.22 0.96
N MET A 67 5.54 3.80 1.83
CA MET A 67 5.69 5.25 1.93
C MET A 67 7.17 5.60 1.95
N TYR A 68 7.56 6.56 1.13
CA TYR A 68 8.91 7.13 1.10
C TYR A 68 8.83 8.65 1.19
N VAL A 69 9.97 9.30 1.43
CA VAL A 69 10.12 10.75 1.61
C VAL A 69 11.00 11.30 0.49
#